data_AF-A0A973I4T5-F1
#
_entry.id   AF-A0A973I4T5-F1
#
_cell.length_a   1.000
_cell.length_b   1.000
_cell.length_c   1.000
_cell.angle_alpha   90.00
_cell.angle_beta   90.00
_cell.angle_gamma   90.00
#
_symmetry.space_group_name_H-M   'P 1'
#
loop_
_entity.id
_entity.type
_entity.pdbx_description
1 polymer ?
#
loop_
_entity_poly.entity_id
_entity_poly.type
_entity_poly.pdbx_seq_one_letter_code
_entity_poly.pdbx_strand_id
1 'polypeptide(L)' 'MKEGKPPIALLKTWLWMMLDAKDEDLRRQGESKIIATFSNMKAAVEYLESHEA' A
#
# COMPACT_ATOMS: atom_id res chain seq x y z
N MET A 1 -21.50 -2.40 5.63
CA MET A 1 -20.69 -3.12 4.61
C MET A 1 -19.47 -3.65 5.34
N LYS A 2 -18.91 -4.82 5.02
CA LYS A 2 -17.55 -5.13 5.54
C LYS A 2 -16.61 -4.16 4.82
N GLU A 3 -16.41 -3.00 5.41
CA GLU A 3 -15.46 -1.96 4.98
C GLU A 3 -14.06 -2.51 5.28
N GLY A 4 -13.68 -3.51 4.49
CA GLY A 4 -12.51 -4.35 4.68
C GLY A 4 -11.32 -3.74 3.97
N LYS A 5 -10.19 -3.75 4.66
CA LYS A 5 -8.87 -3.36 4.15
C LYS A 5 -8.60 -3.99 2.76
N PRO A 6 -7.82 -3.32 1.89
CA PRO A 6 -7.62 -3.78 0.52
C PRO A 6 -6.94 -5.16 0.47
N PRO A 7 -7.13 -5.95 -0.61
CA PRO A 7 -6.39 -7.19 -0.80
C PRO A 7 -4.87 -6.97 -0.71
N ILE A 8 -4.14 -7.94 -0.14
CA ILE A 8 -2.68 -7.85 0.03
C ILE A 8 -1.94 -7.64 -1.30
N ALA A 9 -2.41 -8.27 -2.38
CA ALA A 9 -1.84 -8.06 -3.71
C ALA A 9 -1.89 -6.59 -4.17
N LEU A 10 -2.95 -5.86 -3.77
CA LEU A 10 -3.11 -4.46 -4.11
C LEU A 10 -2.15 -3.58 -3.29
N LEU A 11 -2.00 -3.85 -1.98
CA LEU A 11 -1.00 -3.16 -1.16
C LEU A 11 0.43 -3.42 -1.68
N LYS A 12 0.78 -4.66 -2.03
CA LYS A 12 2.07 -5.00 -2.64
C LYS A 12 2.33 -4.24 -3.93
N THR A 13 1.28 -4.08 -4.76
CA THR A 13 1.38 -3.29 -5.99
C THR A 13 1.69 -1.83 -5.69
N TRP A 14 1.04 -1.23 -4.69
CA TRP A 14 1.33 0.16 -4.30
C TRP A 14 2.72 0.34 -3.70
N LEU A 15 3.20 -0.64 -2.94
CA LEU A 15 4.58 -0.67 -2.43
C LEU A 15 5.59 -0.75 -3.57
N TRP A 16 5.38 -1.63 -4.54
CA TRP A 16 6.21 -1.71 -5.76
C TRP A 16 6.16 -0.39 -6.55
N MET A 17 4.97 0.20 -6.72
CA MET A 17 4.82 1.50 -7.37
C MET A 17 5.70 2.55 -6.67
N MET A 18 5.67 2.60 -5.34
CA MET A 18 6.43 3.58 -4.57
C MET A 18 7.95 3.36 -4.62
N LEU A 19 8.40 2.10 -4.55
CA LEU A 19 9.82 1.74 -4.36
C LEU A 19 10.57 1.51 -5.68
N ASP A 20 9.93 0.85 -6.65
CA ASP A 20 10.61 0.27 -7.81
C ASP A 20 10.17 0.88 -9.15
N ALA A 21 9.09 1.66 -9.18
CA ALA A 21 8.65 2.29 -10.41
C ALA A 21 9.67 3.34 -10.90
N LYS A 22 9.95 3.30 -12.21
CA LYS A 22 10.79 4.29 -12.89
C LYS A 22 10.09 5.63 -13.08
N ASP A 23 8.77 5.59 -13.15
CA ASP A 23 7.92 6.76 -13.34
C ASP A 23 7.67 7.45 -11.99
N GLU A 24 7.99 8.74 -11.91
CA GLU A 24 7.85 9.50 -10.67
C GLU A 24 6.39 9.73 -10.26
N ASP A 25 5.49 9.91 -11.24
CA ASP A 25 4.07 10.03 -10.97
C ASP A 25 3.52 8.72 -10.41
N LEU A 26 3.96 7.57 -10.97
CA LEU A 26 3.59 6.27 -10.46
C LEU A 26 4.06 6.03 -9.02
N ARG A 27 5.27 6.50 -8.66
CA ARG A 27 5.75 6.46 -7.27
C ARG A 27 4.87 7.26 -6.32
N ARG A 28 4.55 8.51 -6.70
CA ARG A 28 3.68 9.41 -5.92
C ARG A 28 2.27 8.84 -5.77
N GLN A 29 1.74 8.21 -6.82
CA GLN A 29 0.45 7.53 -6.75
C GLN A 29 0.47 6.33 -5.80
N GLY A 30 1.55 5.53 -5.80
CA GLY A 30 1.72 4.41 -4.86
C GLY A 30 1.68 4.89 -3.41
N GLU A 31 2.50 5.89 -3.08
CA GLU A 31 2.53 6.51 -1.75
C GLU A 31 1.16 7.09 -1.36
N SER A 32 0.53 7.88 -2.24
CA SER A 32 -0.76 8.51 -1.97
C SER A 32 -1.86 7.48 -1.66
N LYS A 33 -1.90 6.36 -2.39
CA LYS A 33 -2.87 5.27 -2.15
C LYS A 33 -2.62 4.60 -0.80
N ILE A 34 -1.36 4.38 -0.43
CA ILE A 34 -0.99 3.81 0.87
C ILE A 34 -1.45 4.74 2.00
N ILE A 35 -1.10 6.03 1.93
CA ILE A 35 -1.46 7.00 2.96
C ILE A 35 -2.97 7.20 3.04
N ALA A 36 -3.68 7.30 1.92
CA ALA A 36 -5.13 7.46 1.92
C ALA A 36 -5.87 6.25 2.51
N THR A 37 -5.30 5.04 2.38
CA THR A 37 -5.94 3.79 2.82
C THR A 37 -5.57 3.40 4.25
N PHE A 38 -4.33 3.64 4.65
CA PHE A 38 -3.77 3.17 5.93
C PHE A 38 -3.39 4.31 6.88
N SER A 39 -3.61 5.57 6.50
CA SER A 39 -3.23 6.80 7.21
C SER A 39 -1.73 7.06 7.28
N ASN A 40 -0.90 6.02 7.34
CA ASN A 40 0.55 6.10 7.32
C ASN A 40 1.19 4.79 6.85
N MET A 41 2.49 4.85 6.53
CA MET A 41 3.25 3.70 6.06
C MET A 41 3.35 2.57 7.11
N LYS A 42 3.48 2.93 8.40
CA LYS A 42 3.60 1.96 9.50
C LYS A 42 2.37 1.04 9.57
N ALA A 43 1.17 1.60 9.48
CA ALA A 43 -0.08 0.83 9.49
C ALA A 43 -0.24 -0.06 8.25
N ALA A 44 0.31 0.33 7.11
CA ALA A 44 0.33 -0.50 5.90
C ALA A 44 1.28 -1.70 6.07
N VAL A 45 2.47 -1.49 6.65
CA VAL A 45 3.43 -2.56 6.96
C VAL A 45 2.84 -3.53 8.00
N GLU A 46 2.28 -3.03 9.10
CA GLU A 46 1.61 -3.86 10.12
C GLU A 46 0.48 -4.71 9.50
N TYR A 47 -0.27 -4.14 8.56
CA TYR A 47 -1.29 -4.88 7.83
C TYR A 47 -0.70 -6.00 6.97
N LEU A 48 0.38 -5.73 6.23
CA LEU A 48 1.09 -6.72 5.42
C LEU A 48 1.61 -7.87 6.29
N GLU A 49 2.33 -7.55 7.36
CA GLU A 49 2.90 -8.54 8.28
C GLU A 49 1.83 -9.44 8.90
N SER A 50 0.68 -8.88 9.29
CA SER A 50 -0.43 -9.66 9.87
C SER A 50 -1.11 -10.64 8.91
N HIS A 51 -0.86 -10.53 7.59
CA HIS A 51 -1.47 -11.41 6.57
C HIS A 51 -0.46 -12.36 5.91
N GLU A 52 0.83 -12.20 6.20
CA GLU A 52 1.91 -13.07 5.73
C GLU A 52 2.45 -14.02 6.80
N ALA A 53 1.90 -13.96 8.02
CA ALA A 53 2.23 -14.82 9.15
C ALA A 53 1.35 -16.08 9.19
#